data_AF-A0A2E7FN56-F1
#
_entry.id   AF-A0A2E7FN56-F1
#
_cell.length_a   1.000
_cell.length_b   1.000
_cell.length_c   1.000
_cell.angle_alpha   90.00
_cell.angle_beta   90.00
_cell.angle_gamma   90.00
#
_symmetry.space_group_name_H-M   'P 1'
#
loop_
_entity.id
_entity.type
_entity.pdbx_description
1 polymer ?
#
loop_
_entity_poly.entity_id
_entity_poly.type
_entity_poly.pdbx_seq_one_letter_code
_entity_poly.pdbx_strand_id
1 'polypeptide(L)'
;MKNTSKTFYEAGLCHIRYSLAMVLLGAFMFSPHTAVQASGEPDMKLVANFSEHFETFDTELAKMCLATDRIVKEYANGDSIENSSKAWVDTWESVGVHGVVEVKAPYLYPPVWIGFYGMKGVADKKGSAEEMYAVGESTKAALWQGLGGLRALANATSIETESRHDHEHEDQGQDANYGGIDPDEKPIEAILANLEAAVDAYAHNDAEKASKIVFNTYMEIFEHLEGDLIEADADLVTTIELEFNAGLPLVFKNGGSVADARAKLAEMTKSLNQAKKLLSKIQSDRSSVF
;
A
#
# COMPACT_ATOMS: atom_id res chain seq x y z
N MET A 1 3.95 -53.94 52.07
CA MET A 1 5.16 -54.59 52.66
C MET A 1 6.10 -54.97 51.53
N LYS A 2 7.41 -54.67 51.66
CA LYS A 2 8.63 -55.28 51.05
C LYS A 2 8.57 -55.79 49.58
N ASN A 3 9.42 -55.28 48.65
CA ASN A 3 10.77 -55.77 48.28
C ASN A 3 10.79 -57.24 47.80
N THR A 4 11.50 -57.74 46.77
CA THR A 4 12.68 -57.32 45.96
C THR A 4 12.80 -58.31 44.75
N SER A 5 13.60 -58.20 43.68
CA SER A 5 14.58 -57.21 43.15
C SER A 5 15.01 -57.54 41.70
N LYS A 6 15.63 -56.55 41.00
CA LYS A 6 16.60 -56.60 39.88
C LYS A 6 17.06 -57.97 39.30
N THR A 7 17.22 -57.99 37.97
CA THR A 7 18.50 -58.35 37.30
C THR A 7 18.72 -57.52 36.02
N PHE A 8 20.00 -57.24 35.74
CA PHE A 8 20.54 -56.65 34.49
C PHE A 8 21.41 -57.73 33.80
N TYR A 9 22.23 -57.36 32.79
CA TYR A 9 23.08 -58.19 31.90
C TYR A 9 22.35 -58.66 30.60
N GLU A 10 22.93 -58.58 29.39
CA GLU A 10 24.27 -58.08 28.99
C GLU A 10 24.33 -57.57 27.51
N ALA A 11 25.41 -56.80 27.26
CA ALA A 11 26.11 -56.48 26.01
C ALA A 11 25.54 -56.81 24.61
N GLY A 12 25.57 -55.80 23.75
CA GLY A 12 25.67 -55.92 22.29
C GLY A 12 26.62 -54.86 21.72
N LEU A 13 27.91 -55.20 21.55
CA LEU A 13 28.89 -54.34 20.89
C LEU A 13 28.66 -54.31 19.38
N CYS A 14 28.67 -53.12 18.78
CA CYS A 14 29.05 -52.96 17.38
C CYS A 14 29.85 -51.67 17.18
N HIS A 15 31.18 -51.78 17.11
CA HIS A 15 32.04 -50.72 16.63
C HIS A 15 32.09 -50.77 15.10
N ILE A 16 31.54 -49.75 14.42
CA ILE A 16 32.07 -49.33 13.11
C ILE A 16 32.26 -47.82 13.13
N ARG A 17 33.53 -47.40 13.07
CA ARG A 17 33.93 -46.03 12.79
C ARG A 17 34.05 -45.87 11.28
N TYR A 18 33.30 -44.93 10.70
CA TYR A 18 33.72 -44.25 9.48
C TYR A 18 33.41 -42.77 9.58
N SER A 19 34.48 -41.96 9.64
CA SER A 19 34.39 -40.53 9.47
C SER A 19 34.18 -40.22 7.99
N LEU A 20 33.17 -39.42 7.65
CA LEU A 20 33.19 -38.64 6.42
C LEU A 20 32.56 -37.27 6.67
N ALA A 21 33.41 -36.27 6.84
CA ALA A 21 32.97 -34.88 6.87
C ALA A 21 32.69 -34.43 5.44
N MET A 22 31.41 -34.33 5.05
CA MET A 22 31.03 -33.57 3.87
C MET A 22 30.90 -32.09 4.24
N VAL A 23 31.94 -31.33 3.93
CA VAL A 23 31.85 -29.87 3.82
C VAL A 23 31.09 -29.57 2.53
N LEU A 24 29.76 -29.39 2.63
CA LEU A 24 28.99 -28.77 1.55
C LEU A 24 29.27 -27.27 1.57
N LEU A 25 30.31 -26.88 0.81
CA LEU A 25 30.64 -25.49 0.55
C LEU A 25 29.59 -24.90 -0.41
N GLY A 26 28.41 -24.59 0.12
CA GLY A 26 27.35 -23.91 -0.62
C GLY A 26 27.82 -22.53 -1.04
N ALA A 27 28.03 -22.33 -2.34
CA ALA A 27 28.37 -21.03 -2.89
C ALA A 27 27.21 -20.06 -2.62
N PHE A 28 27.41 -19.14 -1.67
CA PHE A 28 26.47 -18.05 -1.43
C PHE A 28 26.53 -17.13 -2.64
N MET A 29 25.57 -17.30 -3.56
CA MET A 29 25.35 -16.38 -4.66
C MET A 29 24.98 -15.03 -4.05
N PHE A 30 25.95 -14.11 -3.98
CA PHE A 30 25.70 -12.71 -3.72
C PHE A 30 24.90 -12.15 -4.90
N SER A 31 23.59 -12.35 -4.87
CA SER A 31 22.68 -11.48 -5.61
C SER A 31 22.92 -10.07 -5.08
N PRO A 32 23.37 -9.12 -5.92
CA PRO A 32 23.49 -7.73 -5.48
C PRO A 32 22.10 -7.30 -5.05
N HIS A 33 21.93 -7.11 -3.74
CA HIS A 33 20.79 -6.36 -3.23
C HIS A 33 21.04 -4.92 -3.67
N THR A 34 20.53 -4.56 -4.84
CA THR A 34 20.09 -3.19 -5.06
C THR A 34 19.17 -2.88 -3.88
N ALA A 35 19.58 -1.95 -3.03
CA ALA A 35 18.71 -1.44 -1.99
C ALA A 35 17.51 -0.84 -2.70
N VAL A 36 16.38 -1.56 -2.66
CA VAL A 36 15.09 -0.99 -3.02
C VAL A 36 14.86 0.11 -1.99
N GLN A 37 14.78 1.35 -2.45
CA GLN A 37 14.25 2.42 -1.64
C GLN A 37 12.75 2.14 -1.48
N ALA A 38 12.39 1.46 -0.40
CA ALA A 38 11.06 1.60 0.21
C ALA A 38 10.78 3.10 0.36
N SER A 39 9.64 3.58 -0.14
CA SER A 39 9.32 5.01 -0.41
C SER A 39 10.19 5.72 -1.47
N GLY A 40 10.42 5.10 -2.63
CA GLY A 40 11.07 5.74 -3.78
C GLY A 40 10.08 6.32 -4.81
N GLU A 41 10.40 7.47 -5.41
CA GLU A 41 9.67 8.04 -6.56
C GLU A 41 9.45 6.98 -7.67
N PRO A 42 8.28 6.95 -8.35
CA PRO A 42 8.04 6.03 -9.46
C PRO A 42 9.12 6.12 -10.55
N ASP A 43 9.59 4.98 -11.08
CA ASP A 43 10.51 4.98 -12.22
C ASP A 43 9.80 5.53 -13.46
N MET A 44 10.05 6.80 -13.75
CA MET A 44 9.40 7.52 -14.85
C MET A 44 9.68 6.92 -16.23
N LYS A 45 10.74 6.11 -16.40
CA LYS A 45 10.98 5.37 -17.66
C LYS A 45 10.08 4.14 -17.75
N LEU A 46 9.87 3.43 -16.66
CA LEU A 46 8.92 2.33 -16.58
C LEU A 46 7.49 2.85 -16.77
N VAL A 47 7.13 3.95 -16.11
CA VAL A 47 5.83 4.65 -16.26
C VAL A 47 5.59 5.12 -17.70
N ALA A 48 6.63 5.58 -18.41
CA ALA A 48 6.50 6.01 -19.80
C ALA A 48 6.25 4.83 -20.77
N ASN A 49 6.91 3.69 -20.57
CA ASN A 49 6.89 2.54 -21.48
C ASN A 49 6.09 1.34 -20.93
N PHE A 50 5.19 1.58 -19.97
CA PHE A 50 4.59 0.55 -19.12
C PHE A 50 3.89 -0.59 -19.89
N SER A 51 3.35 -0.31 -21.08
CA SER A 51 2.69 -1.29 -21.94
C SER A 51 3.63 -2.39 -22.46
N GLU A 52 4.93 -2.14 -22.50
CA GLU A 52 5.96 -3.13 -22.86
C GLU A 52 6.26 -4.13 -21.73
N HIS A 53 5.81 -3.82 -20.50
CA HIS A 53 6.17 -4.55 -19.28
C HIS A 53 5.05 -5.43 -18.69
N PHE A 54 3.94 -5.64 -19.42
CA PHE A 54 2.79 -6.38 -18.87
C PHE A 54 3.10 -7.81 -18.40
N GLU A 55 4.00 -8.55 -19.04
CA GLU A 55 4.42 -9.89 -18.57
C GLU A 55 5.20 -9.84 -17.25
N THR A 56 5.98 -8.78 -17.03
CA THR A 56 6.62 -8.50 -15.75
C THR A 56 5.57 -8.19 -14.70
N PHE A 57 4.58 -7.35 -15.01
CA PHE A 57 3.50 -6.98 -14.07
C PHE A 57 2.60 -8.17 -13.71
N ASP A 58 2.29 -9.10 -14.64
CA ASP A 58 1.58 -10.35 -14.30
C ASP A 58 2.39 -11.18 -13.27
N THR A 59 3.72 -11.24 -13.45
CA THR A 59 4.63 -11.96 -12.55
C THR A 59 4.74 -11.28 -11.18
N GLU A 60 4.73 -9.96 -11.14
CA GLU A 60 4.71 -9.16 -9.91
C GLU A 60 3.41 -9.30 -9.15
N LEU A 61 2.26 -9.20 -9.81
CA LEU A 61 0.96 -9.40 -9.18
C LEU A 61 0.74 -10.85 -8.72
N ALA A 62 1.33 -11.84 -9.39
CA ALA A 62 1.37 -13.21 -8.89
C ALA A 62 2.12 -13.32 -7.54
N LYS A 63 3.24 -12.59 -7.36
CA LYS A 63 3.94 -12.50 -6.05
C LYS A 63 3.06 -11.82 -4.99
N MET A 64 2.38 -10.73 -5.34
CA MET A 64 1.46 -10.04 -4.43
C MET A 64 0.26 -10.92 -4.02
N CYS A 65 -0.27 -11.73 -4.94
CA CYS A 65 -1.29 -12.73 -4.63
C CYS A 65 -0.77 -13.78 -3.63
N LEU A 66 0.44 -14.31 -3.84
CA LEU A 66 1.06 -15.26 -2.90
C LEU A 66 1.35 -14.64 -1.52
N ALA A 67 1.75 -13.37 -1.47
CA ALA A 67 1.92 -12.63 -0.21
C ALA A 67 0.57 -12.46 0.53
N THR A 68 -0.51 -12.21 -0.21
CA THR A 68 -1.87 -12.11 0.32
C THR A 68 -2.36 -13.47 0.85
N ASP A 69 -2.21 -14.53 0.06
CA ASP A 69 -2.57 -15.90 0.46
C ASP A 69 -1.80 -16.37 1.71
N ARG A 70 -0.56 -15.89 1.88
CA ARG A 70 0.25 -16.13 3.08
C ARG A 70 -0.38 -15.51 4.34
N ILE A 71 -0.80 -14.23 4.29
CA ILE A 71 -1.48 -13.55 5.41
C ILE A 71 -2.74 -14.33 5.80
N VAL A 72 -3.59 -14.66 4.82
CA VAL A 72 -4.84 -15.40 5.02
C VAL A 72 -4.58 -16.76 5.65
N LYS A 73 -3.57 -17.49 5.19
CA LYS A 73 -3.20 -18.81 5.71
C LYS A 73 -2.64 -18.76 7.13
N GLU A 74 -1.75 -17.82 7.43
CA GLU A 74 -1.21 -17.63 8.78
C GLU A 74 -2.35 -17.31 9.76
N TYR A 75 -3.26 -16.39 9.38
CA TYR A 75 -4.44 -16.09 10.20
C TYR A 75 -5.35 -17.30 10.43
N ALA A 76 -5.64 -18.08 9.39
CA ALA A 76 -6.49 -19.27 9.48
C ALA A 76 -5.90 -20.38 10.38
N ASN A 77 -4.58 -20.42 10.55
CA ASN A 77 -3.92 -21.31 11.52
C ASN A 77 -3.94 -20.77 12.96
N GLY A 78 -4.29 -19.49 13.16
CA GLY A 78 -4.14 -18.77 14.43
C GLY A 78 -2.75 -18.17 14.66
N ASP A 79 -1.92 -18.07 13.63
CA ASP A 79 -0.59 -17.44 13.69
C ASP A 79 -0.70 -15.89 13.63
N SER A 80 0.31 -15.18 14.11
CA SER A 80 0.38 -13.71 13.95
C SER A 80 0.71 -13.33 12.51
N ILE A 81 -0.10 -12.44 11.93
CA ILE A 81 0.11 -11.91 10.58
C ILE A 81 1.10 -10.73 10.51
N GLU A 82 1.74 -10.34 11.61
CA GLU A 82 2.58 -9.13 11.66
C GLU A 82 3.74 -9.18 10.65
N ASN A 83 4.48 -10.29 10.64
CA ASN A 83 5.63 -10.49 9.75
C ASN A 83 5.23 -10.61 8.27
N SER A 84 4.10 -11.27 7.96
CA SER A 84 3.58 -11.35 6.59
C SER A 84 2.95 -10.05 6.13
N SER A 85 2.34 -9.28 7.03
CA SER A 85 1.85 -7.92 6.75
C SER A 85 2.99 -6.99 6.38
N LYS A 86 4.10 -6.99 7.15
CA LYS A 86 5.29 -6.21 6.77
C LYS A 86 5.86 -6.69 5.43
N ALA A 87 6.04 -8.00 5.25
CA ALA A 87 6.56 -8.54 4.00
C ALA A 87 5.66 -8.23 2.78
N TRP A 88 4.34 -8.07 2.97
CA TRP A 88 3.41 -7.66 1.91
C TRP A 88 3.66 -6.21 1.49
N VAL A 89 3.82 -5.29 2.45
CA VAL A 89 4.15 -3.87 2.19
C VAL A 89 5.52 -3.76 1.50
N ASP A 90 6.54 -4.40 2.08
CA ASP A 90 7.90 -4.46 1.51
C ASP A 90 7.92 -5.06 0.09
N THR A 91 6.97 -5.94 -0.25
CA THR A 91 6.82 -6.47 -1.61
C THR A 91 6.09 -5.49 -2.52
N TRP A 92 5.02 -4.84 -2.05
CA TRP A 92 4.25 -3.88 -2.83
C TRP A 92 5.10 -2.69 -3.29
N GLU A 93 5.89 -2.11 -2.39
CA GLU A 93 6.82 -1.00 -2.69
C GLU A 93 8.00 -1.43 -3.58
N SER A 94 8.20 -2.74 -3.79
CA SER A 94 9.33 -3.28 -4.58
C SER A 94 8.99 -3.64 -6.02
N VAL A 95 7.70 -3.69 -6.38
CA VAL A 95 7.24 -4.12 -7.71
C VAL A 95 7.01 -2.94 -8.65
N GLY A 96 7.45 -3.04 -9.89
CA GLY A 96 7.33 -1.95 -10.86
C GLY A 96 5.88 -1.54 -11.14
N VAL A 97 4.93 -2.49 -11.05
CA VAL A 97 3.49 -2.21 -11.23
C VAL A 97 2.89 -1.27 -10.17
N HIS A 98 3.50 -1.13 -8.99
CA HIS A 98 3.03 -0.22 -7.92
C HIS A 98 3.05 1.25 -8.41
N GLY A 99 4.24 1.80 -8.69
CA GLY A 99 4.40 3.18 -9.18
C GLY A 99 3.75 3.43 -10.55
N VAL A 100 3.55 2.40 -11.37
CA VAL A 100 2.80 2.54 -12.63
C VAL A 100 1.30 2.70 -12.38
N VAL A 101 0.69 1.91 -11.49
CA VAL A 101 -0.73 2.08 -11.13
C VAL A 101 -0.95 3.44 -10.47
N GLU A 102 -0.05 3.84 -9.58
CA GLU A 102 -0.03 5.15 -8.92
C GLU A 102 -0.09 6.31 -9.92
N VAL A 103 0.83 6.38 -10.89
CA VAL A 103 0.88 7.50 -11.85
C VAL A 103 -0.14 7.39 -12.99
N LYS A 104 -0.42 6.19 -13.52
CA LYS A 104 -1.27 6.03 -14.72
C LYS A 104 -2.73 5.73 -14.42
N ALA A 105 -3.02 5.15 -13.26
CA ALA A 105 -4.36 4.74 -12.86
C ALA A 105 -4.63 5.02 -11.37
N PRO A 106 -4.42 6.25 -10.86
CA PRO A 106 -4.46 6.54 -9.43
C PRO A 106 -5.79 6.16 -8.77
N TYR A 107 -6.91 6.24 -9.50
CA TYR A 107 -8.23 5.77 -9.03
C TYR A 107 -8.30 4.26 -8.67
N LEU A 108 -7.36 3.45 -9.17
CA LEU A 108 -7.25 2.02 -8.88
C LEU A 108 -6.22 1.70 -7.78
N TYR A 109 -5.51 2.71 -7.27
CA TYR A 109 -4.51 2.57 -6.22
C TYR A 109 -5.12 2.39 -4.80
N PRO A 110 -6.08 3.22 -4.32
CA PRO A 110 -6.69 3.03 -3.01
C PRO A 110 -7.35 1.65 -2.79
N PRO A 111 -8.08 1.04 -3.76
CA PRO A 111 -8.66 -0.29 -3.60
C PRO A 111 -7.67 -1.39 -3.15
N VAL A 112 -6.40 -1.30 -3.55
CA VAL A 112 -5.34 -2.25 -3.16
C VAL A 112 -5.03 -2.10 -1.67
N TRP A 113 -4.76 -0.87 -1.21
CA TRP A 113 -4.52 -0.55 0.19
C TRP A 113 -5.71 -0.86 1.10
N ILE A 114 -6.93 -0.55 0.65
CA ILE A 114 -8.18 -0.87 1.34
C ILE A 114 -8.33 -2.38 1.53
N GLY A 115 -7.91 -3.20 0.57
CA GLY A 115 -7.87 -4.65 0.72
C GLY A 115 -6.90 -5.10 1.81
N PHE A 116 -5.64 -4.67 1.71
CA PHE A 116 -4.59 -5.04 2.66
C PHE A 116 -4.91 -4.61 4.11
N TYR A 117 -5.33 -3.37 4.33
CA TYR A 117 -5.71 -2.90 5.68
C TYR A 117 -7.06 -3.45 6.14
N GLY A 118 -7.93 -3.88 5.21
CA GLY A 118 -9.09 -4.71 5.55
C GLY A 118 -8.67 -6.00 6.25
N MET A 119 -7.64 -6.71 5.75
CA MET A 119 -7.12 -7.93 6.40
C MET A 119 -6.59 -7.63 7.81
N LYS A 120 -5.80 -6.56 7.97
CA LYS A 120 -5.33 -6.12 9.30
C LYS A 120 -6.50 -5.81 10.24
N GLY A 121 -7.53 -5.12 9.75
CA GLY A 121 -8.75 -4.82 10.51
C GLY A 121 -9.55 -6.05 10.92
N VAL A 122 -9.56 -7.13 10.12
CA VAL A 122 -10.13 -8.42 10.52
C VAL A 122 -9.33 -9.03 11.68
N ALA A 123 -8.00 -9.03 11.58
CA ALA A 123 -7.13 -9.61 12.61
C ALA A 123 -7.20 -8.83 13.95
N ASP A 124 -7.14 -7.50 13.90
CA ASP A 124 -7.21 -6.63 15.08
C ASP A 124 -8.55 -6.80 15.83
N LYS A 125 -9.65 -7.01 15.09
CA LYS A 125 -10.99 -7.27 15.64
C LYS A 125 -11.24 -8.74 15.99
N LYS A 126 -10.30 -9.65 15.70
CA LYS A 126 -10.42 -11.11 15.86
C LYS A 126 -11.64 -11.68 15.11
N GLY A 127 -11.83 -11.24 13.87
CA GLY A 127 -12.87 -11.75 12.98
C GLY A 127 -12.64 -13.20 12.56
N SER A 128 -13.59 -13.75 11.82
CA SER A 128 -13.57 -15.13 11.32
C SER A 128 -12.50 -15.37 10.25
N ALA A 129 -12.11 -16.64 10.05
CA ALA A 129 -11.21 -17.02 8.97
C ALA A 129 -11.89 -16.81 7.59
N GLU A 130 -13.21 -16.94 7.54
CA GLU A 130 -14.06 -16.67 6.38
C GLU A 130 -14.04 -15.18 5.99
N GLU A 131 -14.13 -14.25 6.95
CA GLU A 131 -13.97 -12.81 6.70
C GLU A 131 -12.56 -12.48 6.21
N MET A 132 -11.52 -13.05 6.82
CA MET A 132 -10.13 -12.88 6.37
C MET A 132 -9.95 -13.37 4.93
N TYR A 133 -10.48 -14.55 4.61
CA TYR A 133 -10.43 -15.11 3.26
C TYR A 133 -11.15 -14.22 2.24
N ALA A 134 -12.36 -13.73 2.56
CA ALA A 134 -13.12 -12.85 1.68
C ALA A 134 -12.41 -11.52 1.39
N VAL A 135 -11.75 -10.93 2.39
CA VAL A 135 -10.95 -9.71 2.20
C VAL A 135 -9.66 -10.00 1.42
N GLY A 136 -9.02 -11.15 1.64
CA GLY A 136 -7.89 -11.61 0.84
C GLY A 136 -8.22 -11.76 -0.64
N GLU A 137 -9.35 -12.39 -0.98
CA GLU A 137 -9.85 -12.47 -2.37
C GLU A 137 -10.17 -11.07 -2.94
N SER A 138 -10.80 -10.17 -2.16
CA SER A 138 -11.02 -8.77 -2.58
C SER A 138 -9.71 -8.02 -2.83
N THR A 139 -8.64 -8.32 -2.09
CA THR A 139 -7.32 -7.69 -2.25
C THR A 139 -6.66 -8.17 -3.54
N LYS A 140 -6.70 -9.48 -3.82
CA LYS A 140 -6.24 -10.05 -5.10
C LYS A 140 -7.03 -9.50 -6.28
N ALA A 141 -8.35 -9.35 -6.14
CA ALA A 141 -9.19 -8.74 -7.17
C ALA A 141 -8.77 -7.28 -7.46
N ALA A 142 -8.51 -6.46 -6.42
CA ALA A 142 -8.06 -5.08 -6.59
C ALA A 142 -6.70 -4.98 -7.31
N LEU A 143 -5.74 -5.85 -6.97
CA LEU A 143 -4.45 -5.96 -7.65
C LEU A 143 -4.63 -6.22 -9.16
N TRP A 144 -5.42 -7.24 -9.52
CA TRP A 144 -5.70 -7.55 -10.94
C TRP A 144 -6.54 -6.48 -11.66
N GLN A 145 -7.41 -5.75 -10.94
CA GLN A 145 -8.13 -4.60 -11.48
C GLN A 145 -7.17 -3.47 -11.86
N GLY A 146 -6.15 -3.19 -11.05
CA GLY A 146 -5.09 -2.22 -11.37
C GLY A 146 -4.42 -2.53 -12.72
N LEU A 147 -3.91 -3.74 -12.90
CA LEU A 147 -3.30 -4.17 -14.17
C LEU A 147 -4.29 -4.22 -15.34
N GLY A 148 -5.56 -4.61 -15.08
CA GLY A 148 -6.62 -4.54 -16.07
C GLY A 148 -6.89 -3.11 -16.56
N GLY A 149 -6.87 -2.13 -15.64
CA GLY A 149 -6.97 -0.71 -15.96
C GLY A 149 -5.80 -0.21 -16.79
N LEU A 150 -4.56 -0.57 -16.43
CA LEU A 150 -3.38 -0.25 -17.23
C LEU A 150 -3.47 -0.82 -18.66
N ARG A 151 -3.93 -2.07 -18.83
CA ARG A 151 -4.18 -2.67 -20.15
C ARG A 151 -5.25 -1.92 -20.94
N ALA A 152 -6.33 -1.48 -20.29
CA ALA A 152 -7.37 -0.68 -20.92
C ALA A 152 -6.85 0.70 -21.36
N LEU A 153 -6.05 1.38 -20.52
CA LEU A 153 -5.41 2.65 -20.82
C LEU A 153 -4.47 2.55 -22.03
N ALA A 154 -3.60 1.53 -22.06
CA ALA A 154 -2.71 1.30 -23.20
C ALA A 154 -3.48 1.10 -24.51
N ASN A 155 -4.55 0.30 -24.49
CA ASN A 155 -5.40 0.07 -25.66
C ASN A 155 -6.18 1.33 -26.10
N ALA A 156 -6.65 2.16 -25.15
CA ALA A 156 -7.30 3.42 -25.47
C ALA A 156 -6.32 4.39 -26.17
N THR A 157 -5.09 4.53 -25.63
CA THR A 157 -4.05 5.34 -26.24
C THR A 157 -3.68 4.86 -27.65
N SER A 158 -3.57 3.54 -27.89
CA SER A 158 -3.29 3.03 -29.23
C SER A 158 -4.41 3.32 -30.24
N ILE A 159 -5.67 3.19 -29.82
CA ILE A 159 -6.85 3.52 -30.65
C ILE A 159 -6.88 5.02 -30.99
N GLU A 160 -6.53 5.90 -30.05
CA GLU A 160 -6.41 7.33 -30.32
C GLU A 160 -5.30 7.61 -31.34
N THR A 161 -4.13 6.96 -31.24
CA THR A 161 -3.05 7.15 -32.23
C THR A 161 -3.36 6.61 -33.62
N GLU A 162 -4.12 5.52 -33.74
CA GLU A 162 -4.60 5.01 -35.03
C GLU A 162 -5.69 5.91 -35.62
N SER A 163 -6.58 6.45 -34.78
CA SER A 163 -7.66 7.36 -35.21
C SER A 163 -7.15 8.74 -35.60
N ARG A 164 -6.03 9.22 -35.01
CA ARG A 164 -5.47 10.57 -35.26
C ARG A 164 -4.90 10.80 -36.67
N HIS A 165 -4.97 9.81 -37.56
CA HIS A 165 -4.66 10.02 -38.99
C HIS A 165 -5.83 10.66 -39.77
N ASP A 166 -7.05 10.63 -39.23
CA ASP A 166 -8.20 11.34 -39.79
C ASP A 166 -8.88 12.17 -38.68
N HIS A 167 -8.99 13.48 -38.91
CA HIS A 167 -9.66 14.50 -38.08
C HIS A 167 -8.87 15.05 -36.86
N GLU A 168 -8.24 16.21 -37.10
CA GLU A 168 -7.95 17.19 -36.05
C GLU A 168 -9.27 17.68 -35.42
N HIS A 169 -9.50 17.33 -34.16
CA HIS A 169 -10.52 17.98 -33.34
C HIS A 169 -9.85 18.70 -32.16
N GLU A 170 -10.12 20.00 -32.06
CA GLU A 170 -9.72 20.85 -30.94
C GLU A 170 -10.43 20.35 -29.68
N ASP A 171 -9.65 19.97 -28.68
CA ASP A 171 -10.16 19.63 -27.35
C ASP A 171 -10.62 20.92 -26.64
N GLN A 172 -11.94 21.09 -26.54
CA GLN A 172 -12.51 22.12 -25.68
C GLN A 172 -12.48 21.62 -24.24
N GLY A 173 -11.34 21.85 -23.58
CA GLY A 173 -11.19 21.65 -22.15
C GLY A 173 -12.35 22.30 -21.40
N GLN A 174 -13.18 21.47 -20.76
CA GLN A 174 -14.21 21.96 -19.87
C GLN A 174 -13.54 22.42 -18.58
N ASP A 175 -13.32 23.73 -18.48
CA ASP A 175 -12.85 24.43 -17.29
C ASP A 175 -13.79 24.17 -16.09
N ALA A 176 -13.59 23.04 -15.42
CA ALA A 176 -14.09 22.82 -14.08
C ALA A 176 -13.27 23.70 -13.14
N ASN A 177 -13.73 24.94 -12.95
CA ASN A 177 -13.20 25.91 -12.00
C ASN A 177 -13.33 25.39 -10.55
N TYR A 178 -12.44 24.47 -10.18
CA TYR A 178 -12.05 24.19 -8.81
C TYR A 178 -10.90 25.13 -8.48
N GLY A 179 -11.04 25.87 -7.37
CA GLY A 179 -10.14 26.97 -7.06
C GLY A 179 -8.68 26.51 -7.00
N GLY A 180 -7.84 27.07 -7.86
CA GLY A 180 -6.40 26.89 -7.74
C GLY A 180 -5.96 27.34 -6.35
N ILE A 181 -5.18 26.48 -5.68
CA ILE A 181 -4.68 26.71 -4.33
C ILE A 181 -3.95 28.06 -4.31
N ASP A 182 -4.38 28.97 -3.44
CA ASP A 182 -3.68 30.23 -3.22
C ASP A 182 -2.28 29.89 -2.66
N PRO A 183 -1.17 30.39 -3.22
CA PRO A 183 0.17 30.12 -2.66
C PRO A 183 0.37 30.61 -1.21
N ASP A 184 -0.52 31.46 -0.68
CA ASP A 184 -0.58 31.83 0.74
C ASP A 184 -1.49 30.91 1.59
N GLU A 185 -2.24 29.98 0.97
CA GLU A 185 -3.07 29.00 1.66
C GLU A 185 -2.20 27.90 2.26
N LYS A 186 -2.39 27.64 3.57
CA LYS A 186 -1.59 26.64 4.30
C LYS A 186 -2.09 25.25 3.93
N PRO A 187 -1.33 24.42 3.18
CA PRO A 187 -1.91 23.25 2.51
C PRO A 187 -2.50 22.22 3.48
N ILE A 188 -1.91 22.08 4.68
CA ILE A 188 -2.44 21.22 5.74
C ILE A 188 -3.80 21.70 6.26
N GLU A 189 -4.07 23.00 6.34
CA GLU A 189 -5.40 23.52 6.71
C GLU A 189 -6.45 23.17 5.65
N ALA A 190 -6.12 23.29 4.36
CA ALA A 190 -7.00 22.91 3.25
C ALA A 190 -7.30 21.39 3.28
N ILE A 191 -6.27 20.56 3.49
CA ILE A 191 -6.43 19.11 3.69
C ILE A 191 -7.40 18.82 4.83
N LEU A 192 -7.20 19.41 6.01
CA LEU A 192 -8.06 19.17 7.18
C LEU A 192 -9.51 19.58 6.91
N ALA A 193 -9.74 20.71 6.24
CA ALA A 193 -11.08 21.18 5.86
C ALA A 193 -11.78 20.21 4.88
N ASN A 194 -11.05 19.68 3.89
CA ASN A 194 -11.59 18.70 2.96
C ASN A 194 -11.90 17.36 3.65
N LEU A 195 -11.07 16.91 4.59
CA LEU A 195 -11.31 15.65 5.31
C LEU A 195 -12.53 15.75 6.25
N GLU A 196 -12.76 16.91 6.89
CA GLU A 196 -14.05 17.19 7.58
C GLU A 196 -15.23 17.15 6.59
N ALA A 197 -15.10 17.80 5.42
CA ALA A 197 -16.13 17.78 4.39
C ALA A 197 -16.43 16.37 3.83
N ALA A 198 -15.44 15.48 3.79
CA ALA A 198 -15.62 14.07 3.45
C ALA A 198 -16.42 13.32 4.53
N VAL A 199 -16.11 13.53 5.82
CA VAL A 199 -16.86 12.94 6.93
C VAL A 199 -18.29 13.47 6.99
N ASP A 200 -18.51 14.75 6.69
CA ASP A 200 -19.86 15.32 6.58
C ASP A 200 -20.63 14.79 5.37
N ALA A 201 -20.00 14.61 4.20
CA ALA A 201 -20.63 13.92 3.07
C ALA A 201 -21.06 12.49 3.43
N TYR A 202 -20.17 11.75 4.11
CA TYR A 202 -20.46 10.41 4.61
C TYR A 202 -21.63 10.40 5.63
N ALA A 203 -21.67 11.38 6.53
CA ALA A 203 -22.76 11.55 7.50
C ALA A 203 -24.13 11.85 6.85
N HIS A 204 -24.15 12.36 5.62
CA HIS A 204 -25.35 12.54 4.80
C HIS A 204 -25.66 11.33 3.89
N ASN A 205 -24.98 10.20 4.11
CA ASN A 205 -25.06 8.94 3.34
C ASN A 205 -24.48 9.01 1.91
N ASP A 206 -23.60 9.98 1.64
CA ASP A 206 -22.91 10.12 0.35
C ASP A 206 -21.47 9.60 0.43
N ALA A 207 -21.34 8.27 0.54
CA ALA A 207 -20.06 7.58 0.69
C ALA A 207 -19.18 7.63 -0.57
N GLU A 208 -19.79 7.76 -1.75
CA GLU A 208 -19.08 7.93 -3.02
C GLU A 208 -18.39 9.30 -3.06
N LYS A 209 -19.13 10.37 -2.79
CA LYS A 209 -18.56 11.72 -2.68
C LYS A 209 -17.53 11.83 -1.55
N ALA A 210 -17.79 11.22 -0.40
CA ALA A 210 -16.83 11.19 0.71
C ALA A 210 -15.50 10.56 0.29
N SER A 211 -15.55 9.41 -0.39
CA SER A 211 -14.35 8.72 -0.91
C SER A 211 -13.64 9.57 -1.97
N LYS A 212 -14.40 10.23 -2.87
CA LYS A 212 -13.84 11.15 -3.87
C LYS A 212 -13.15 12.36 -3.24
N ILE A 213 -13.73 12.98 -2.20
CA ILE A 213 -13.09 14.12 -1.51
C ILE A 213 -11.76 13.70 -0.88
N VAL A 214 -11.70 12.55 -0.20
CA VAL A 214 -10.43 12.03 0.37
C VAL A 214 -9.39 11.78 -0.72
N PHE A 215 -9.78 11.12 -1.82
CA PHE A 215 -8.90 10.84 -2.95
C PHE A 215 -8.37 12.11 -3.62
N ASN A 216 -9.25 13.05 -3.98
CA ASN A 216 -8.84 14.33 -4.57
C ASN A 216 -7.94 15.13 -3.61
N THR A 217 -8.20 15.11 -2.30
CA THR A 217 -7.35 15.80 -1.31
C THR A 217 -5.94 15.22 -1.22
N TYR A 218 -5.79 13.90 -1.40
CA TYR A 218 -4.50 13.24 -1.49
C TYR A 218 -3.74 13.71 -2.74
N MET A 219 -4.30 13.47 -3.93
CA MET A 219 -3.65 13.78 -5.21
C MET A 219 -3.41 15.29 -5.43
N GLU A 220 -4.39 16.14 -5.13
CA GLU A 220 -4.33 17.57 -5.49
C GLU A 220 -3.52 18.39 -4.48
N ILE A 221 -3.34 17.91 -3.24
CA ILE A 221 -2.73 18.69 -2.15
C ILE A 221 -1.61 17.94 -1.42
N PHE A 222 -1.82 16.70 -0.98
CA PHE A 222 -0.83 16.02 -0.13
C PHE A 222 0.40 15.55 -0.92
N GLU A 223 0.23 15.02 -2.14
CA GLU A 223 1.34 14.61 -3.04
C GLU A 223 2.39 15.73 -3.18
N HIS A 224 1.94 16.98 -3.35
CA HIS A 224 2.80 18.17 -3.45
C HIS A 224 3.59 18.51 -2.18
N LEU A 225 3.30 17.88 -1.04
CA LEU A 225 4.00 18.06 0.25
C LEU A 225 4.94 16.90 0.57
N GLU A 226 4.78 15.74 -0.08
CA GLU A 226 5.49 14.50 0.27
C GLU A 226 7.00 14.67 0.16
N GLY A 227 7.53 15.26 -0.91
CA GLY A 227 8.98 15.42 -1.11
C GLY A 227 9.70 16.15 0.04
N ASP A 228 9.15 17.29 0.50
CA ASP A 228 9.69 18.05 1.63
C ASP A 228 9.53 17.29 2.97
N LEU A 229 8.52 16.43 3.09
CA LEU A 229 8.25 15.64 4.29
C LEU A 229 9.09 14.35 4.37
N ILE A 230 9.34 13.67 3.25
CA ILE A 230 10.14 12.43 3.18
C ILE A 230 11.58 12.69 3.65
N GLU A 231 12.18 13.82 3.26
CA GLU A 231 13.51 14.23 3.73
C GLU A 231 13.57 14.43 5.26
N ALA A 232 12.44 14.74 5.91
CA ALA A 232 12.36 15.07 7.32
C ALA A 232 11.89 13.90 8.22
N ASP A 233 10.90 13.13 7.77
CA ASP A 233 10.24 12.05 8.52
C ASP A 233 9.46 11.12 7.55
N ALA A 234 10.17 10.20 6.89
CA ALA A 234 9.57 9.24 5.95
C ALA A 234 8.53 8.31 6.63
N ASP A 235 8.76 7.88 7.87
CA ASP A 235 7.81 7.05 8.63
C ASP A 235 6.46 7.78 8.82
N LEU A 236 6.49 9.09 9.03
CA LEU A 236 5.28 9.92 9.10
C LEU A 236 4.58 10.05 7.75
N VAL A 237 5.32 10.17 6.65
CA VAL A 237 4.73 10.24 5.30
C VAL A 237 4.00 8.94 4.97
N THR A 238 4.65 7.79 5.11
CA THR A 238 4.00 6.46 4.94
C THR A 238 2.79 6.30 5.86
N THR A 239 2.82 6.87 7.07
CA THR A 239 1.66 6.87 7.98
C THR A 239 0.50 7.72 7.43
N ILE A 240 0.76 8.87 6.81
CA ILE A 240 -0.28 9.75 6.26
C ILE A 240 -0.83 9.21 4.93
N GLU A 241 0.03 8.74 4.02
CA GLU A 241 -0.34 8.04 2.78
C GLU A 241 -1.29 6.88 3.07
N LEU A 242 -0.94 6.05 4.06
CA LEU A 242 -1.77 4.99 4.60
C LEU A 242 -3.15 5.53 5.02
N GLU A 243 -3.15 6.59 5.82
CA GLU A 243 -4.38 7.14 6.36
C GLU A 243 -5.31 7.71 5.27
N PHE A 244 -4.75 8.29 4.21
CA PHE A 244 -5.50 8.69 3.02
C PHE A 244 -6.03 7.48 2.23
N ASN A 245 -5.19 6.49 1.97
CA ASN A 245 -5.54 5.37 1.08
C ASN A 245 -6.45 4.33 1.75
N ALA A 246 -6.31 4.08 3.05
CA ALA A 246 -7.03 3.04 3.77
C ALA A 246 -7.54 3.43 5.17
N GLY A 247 -7.36 4.67 5.62
CA GLY A 247 -7.99 5.17 6.85
C GLY A 247 -9.48 5.43 6.67
N LEU A 248 -9.84 6.65 6.26
CA LEU A 248 -11.24 7.02 6.00
C LEU A 248 -11.91 6.16 4.90
N PRO A 249 -11.27 5.83 3.75
CA PRO A 249 -11.92 5.05 2.70
C PRO A 249 -12.34 3.64 3.15
N LEU A 250 -11.60 3.00 4.07
CA LEU A 250 -11.98 1.69 4.61
C LEU A 250 -13.20 1.79 5.52
N VAL A 251 -13.34 2.88 6.30
CA VAL A 251 -14.55 3.15 7.09
C VAL A 251 -15.75 3.34 6.16
N PHE A 252 -15.59 4.13 5.10
CA PHE A 252 -16.66 4.40 4.14
C PHE A 252 -17.09 3.14 3.38
N LYS A 253 -16.14 2.37 2.83
CA LYS A 253 -16.42 1.13 2.09
C LYS A 253 -17.14 0.08 2.94
N ASN A 254 -16.76 -0.04 4.21
CA ASN A 254 -17.33 -1.04 5.12
C ASN A 254 -18.65 -0.61 5.77
N GLY A 255 -19.18 0.58 5.45
CA GLY A 255 -20.41 1.09 6.08
C GLY A 255 -20.24 1.35 7.59
N GLY A 256 -19.04 1.74 8.02
CA GLY A 256 -18.75 2.07 9.43
C GLY A 256 -19.60 3.24 9.95
N SER A 257 -19.70 3.42 11.26
CA SER A 257 -20.51 4.51 11.80
C SER A 257 -19.87 5.88 11.54
N VAL A 258 -20.67 6.95 11.56
CA VAL A 258 -20.15 8.34 11.53
C VAL A 258 -19.22 8.62 12.72
N ALA A 259 -19.39 7.91 13.85
CA ALA A 259 -18.48 7.99 14.97
C ALA A 259 -17.11 7.36 14.66
N ASP A 260 -17.07 6.23 13.94
CA ASP A 260 -15.82 5.61 13.47
C ASP A 260 -15.10 6.52 12.46
N ALA A 261 -15.85 7.16 11.55
CA ALA A 261 -15.29 8.12 10.59
C ALA A 261 -14.67 9.33 11.30
N ARG A 262 -15.37 9.90 12.29
CA ARG A 262 -14.83 11.01 13.12
C ARG A 262 -13.64 10.58 13.99
N ALA A 263 -13.65 9.36 14.51
CA ALA A 263 -12.50 8.82 15.24
C ALA A 263 -11.28 8.71 14.33
N LYS A 264 -11.45 8.21 13.09
CA LYS A 264 -10.35 8.11 12.14
C LYS A 264 -9.85 9.48 11.67
N LEU A 265 -10.75 10.44 11.40
CA LEU A 265 -10.37 11.83 11.13
C LEU A 265 -9.54 12.45 12.27
N ALA A 266 -9.87 12.15 13.53
CA ALA A 266 -9.11 12.62 14.68
C ALA A 266 -7.73 11.93 14.86
N GLU A 267 -7.49 10.79 14.22
CA GLU A 267 -6.15 10.19 14.07
C GLU A 267 -5.37 10.93 12.97
N MET A 268 -5.94 11.04 11.76
CA MET A 268 -5.33 11.75 10.62
C MET A 268 -4.94 13.19 10.97
N THR A 269 -5.80 13.86 11.73
CA THR A 269 -5.57 15.22 12.22
C THR A 269 -4.30 15.33 13.08
N LYS A 270 -3.89 14.29 13.81
CA LYS A 270 -2.65 14.30 14.60
C LYS A 270 -1.43 14.21 13.68
N SER A 271 -1.44 13.25 12.76
CA SER A 271 -0.38 13.02 11.76
C SER A 271 -0.14 14.28 10.92
N LEU A 272 -1.21 14.86 10.38
CA LEU A 272 -1.17 16.11 9.60
C LEU A 272 -0.67 17.31 10.44
N ASN A 273 -1.05 17.41 11.72
CA ASN A 273 -0.49 18.44 12.62
C ASN A 273 0.98 18.20 13.03
N GLN A 274 1.52 17.00 12.84
CA GLN A 274 2.97 16.74 12.93
C GLN A 274 3.66 17.20 11.64
N ALA A 275 3.16 16.79 10.47
CA ALA A 275 3.66 17.22 9.16
C ALA A 275 3.74 18.75 9.04
N LYS A 276 2.67 19.45 9.46
CA LYS A 276 2.63 20.92 9.54
C LYS A 276 3.78 21.55 10.33
N LYS A 277 4.18 20.93 11.45
CA LYS A 277 5.28 21.42 12.30
C LYS A 277 6.64 21.20 11.62
N LEU A 278 6.80 20.08 10.91
CA LEU A 278 8.00 19.81 10.12
C LEU A 278 8.13 20.81 8.96
N LEU A 279 7.07 21.00 8.16
CA LEU A 279 7.04 21.99 7.07
C LEU A 279 7.34 23.41 7.56
N SER A 280 6.74 23.82 8.69
CA SER A 280 7.02 25.14 9.32
C SER A 280 8.50 25.28 9.72
N LYS A 281 9.13 24.19 10.18
CA LYS A 281 10.56 24.17 10.53
C LYS A 281 11.43 24.23 9.27
N ILE A 282 11.15 23.41 8.25
CA ILE A 282 11.86 23.39 6.96
C ILE A 282 11.83 24.79 6.33
N GLN A 283 10.67 25.45 6.30
CA GLN A 283 10.53 26.80 5.78
C GLN A 283 11.33 27.82 6.61
N SER A 284 11.33 27.70 7.95
CA SER A 284 12.14 28.55 8.83
C SER A 284 13.63 28.37 8.58
N ASP A 285 14.11 27.13 8.51
CA ASP A 285 15.50 26.78 8.26
C ASP A 285 15.94 27.32 6.87
N ARG A 286 15.15 27.10 5.81
CA ARG A 286 15.36 27.68 4.47
C ARG A 286 15.44 29.22 4.51
N SER A 287 14.54 29.88 5.24
CA SER A 287 14.52 31.35 5.35
C SER A 287 15.69 31.94 6.15
N SER A 288 16.38 31.13 6.95
CA SER A 288 17.51 31.56 7.79
C SER A 288 18.88 31.50 7.09
N VAL A 289 18.94 30.89 5.91
CA VAL A 289 20.16 30.69 5.11
C VAL A 289 20.39 31.82 4.08
N PHE A 290 19.40 32.70 3.89
CA PHE A 290 19.42 33.86 3.00
C PHE A 290 19.45 35.19 3.77
#